data_AF-A0A7Y0PFB6-F1
#
_entry.id   AF-A0A7Y0PFB6-F1
#
_cell.length_a   1.000
_cell.length_b   1.000
_cell.length_c   1.000
_cell.angle_alpha   90.00
_cell.angle_beta   90.00
_cell.angle_gamma   90.00
#
_symmetry.space_group_name_H-M   'P 1'
#
loop_
_entity.id
_entity.type
_entity.pdbx_description
1 polymer ?
#
loop_
_entity_poly.entity_id
_entity_poly.type
_entity_poly.pdbx_seq_one_letter_code
_entity_poly.pdbx_strand_id
1 'polypeptide(L)'
;MGEPIDDELRRMTGNPKVADAISAGLRQLTKGGAGPELAEMARDLLAGRISLRDVGRSSAYGPQLVEAFSKFRQWQIDLSPEERERIERQTEEQFGDAAAPDHQV
;
A
#
# COMPACT_ATOMS: atom_id res chain seq x y z
N MET A 1 3.56 -12.00 19.70
CA MET A 1 3.79 -10.58 19.40
C MET A 1 4.18 -10.51 17.93
N GLY A 2 3.48 -9.72 17.12
CA GLY A 2 3.86 -9.54 15.72
C GLY A 2 5.20 -8.83 15.60
N GLU A 3 5.96 -9.15 14.57
CA GLU A 3 7.15 -8.39 14.19
C GLU A 3 6.74 -6.94 13.87
N PRO A 4 7.57 -5.91 14.15
CA PRO A 4 7.29 -4.56 13.70
C PRO A 4 7.03 -4.54 12.19
N ILE A 5 5.94 -3.90 11.77
CA ILE A 5 5.54 -3.86 10.36
C ILE A 5 6.65 -3.33 9.45
N ASP A 6 7.49 -2.42 9.97
CA ASP A 6 8.61 -1.84 9.23
C ASP A 6 9.66 -2.90 8.86
N ASP A 7 9.92 -3.88 9.73
CA ASP A 7 10.86 -4.98 9.48
C ASP A 7 10.26 -6.02 8.52
N GLU A 8 8.95 -6.29 8.65
CA GLU A 8 8.22 -7.16 7.71
C GLU A 8 8.21 -6.56 6.29
N LEU A 9 7.93 -5.25 6.18
CA LEU A 9 7.93 -4.51 4.93
C LEU A 9 9.33 -4.43 4.30
N ARG A 10 10.39 -4.21 5.09
CA ARG A 10 11.77 -4.23 4.59
C ARG A 10 12.15 -5.58 4.01
N ARG A 11 11.76 -6.68 4.68
CA ARG A 11 12.01 -8.04 4.19
C ARG A 11 11.22 -8.33 2.90
N MET A 12 9.97 -7.86 2.82
CA MET A 12 9.09 -8.10 1.68
C MET A 12 9.49 -7.28 0.45
N THR A 13 9.87 -6.02 0.64
CA THR A 13 10.18 -5.09 -0.45
C THR A 13 11.65 -5.13 -0.88
N GLY A 14 12.56 -5.59 0.00
CA GLY A 14 14.01 -5.54 -0.23
C GLY A 14 14.58 -4.12 -0.31
N ASN A 15 13.74 -3.08 -0.14
CA ASN A 15 14.13 -1.69 -0.28
C ASN A 15 13.54 -0.84 0.87
N PRO A 16 14.40 -0.23 1.71
CA PRO A 16 13.94 0.54 2.86
C PRO A 16 13.07 1.75 2.49
N LYS A 17 13.29 2.40 1.34
CA LYS A 17 12.49 3.54 0.90
C LYS A 17 11.05 3.14 0.56
N VAL A 18 10.90 1.98 -0.07
CA VAL A 18 9.58 1.43 -0.42
C VAL A 18 8.85 0.99 0.85
N ALA A 19 9.55 0.36 1.79
CA ALA A 19 8.99 0.02 3.10
C ALA A 19 8.48 1.27 3.85
N ASP A 20 9.27 2.34 3.90
CA ASP A 20 8.90 3.59 4.58
C ASP A 20 7.67 4.24 3.94
N ALA A 21 7.53 4.19 2.61
CA ALA A 21 6.35 4.70 1.91
C ALA A 21 5.10 3.88 2.14
N ILE A 22 5.21 2.55 2.18
CA ILE A 22 4.07 1.69 2.54
C ILE A 22 3.65 1.99 3.99
N SER A 23 4.60 2.13 4.92
CA SER A 23 4.30 2.54 6.29
C SER A 23 3.65 3.93 6.37
N ALA A 24 4.07 4.89 5.55
CA ALA A 24 3.43 6.20 5.46
C ALA A 24 1.99 6.12 4.90
N GLY A 25 1.77 5.28 3.87
CA GLY A 25 0.44 5.01 3.32
C GLY A 25 -0.50 4.37 4.34
N LEU A 26 -0.01 3.38 5.10
CA LEU A 26 -0.76 2.77 6.20
C LEU A 26 -1.12 3.80 7.27
N ARG A 27 -0.19 4.69 7.64
CA ARG A 27 -0.48 5.79 8.58
C ARG A 27 -1.55 6.73 8.02
N GLN A 28 -1.56 6.99 6.72
CA GLN A 28 -2.62 7.78 6.09
C GLN A 28 -3.97 7.05 6.11
N LEU A 29 -3.99 5.74 5.91
CA LEU A 29 -5.21 4.91 6.00
C LEU A 29 -5.81 4.95 7.41
N THR A 30 -4.99 5.04 8.47
CA THR A 30 -5.52 5.19 9.85
C THR A 30 -6.37 6.46 10.06
N LYS A 31 -6.25 7.45 9.16
CA LYS A 31 -7.04 8.69 9.19
C LYS A 31 -8.45 8.52 8.60
N GLY A 32 -8.79 7.33 8.08
CA GLY A 32 -10.16 7.00 7.66
C GLY A 32 -10.50 7.32 6.21
N GLY A 33 -9.54 7.76 5.39
CA GLY A 33 -9.79 8.11 3.99
C GLY A 33 -10.32 6.97 3.11
N ALA A 34 -10.14 5.72 3.54
CA ALA A 34 -10.64 4.54 2.84
C ALA A 34 -11.79 3.82 3.57
N GLY A 35 -12.35 4.42 4.63
CA GLY A 35 -13.38 3.81 5.47
C GLY A 35 -12.87 3.34 6.85
N PRO A 36 -13.77 3.16 7.83
CA PRO A 36 -13.40 2.87 9.22
C PRO A 36 -12.76 1.49 9.38
N GLU A 37 -13.20 0.47 8.63
CA GLU A 37 -12.68 -0.89 8.71
C GLU A 37 -11.22 -0.99 8.24
N LEU A 38 -10.89 -0.30 7.14
CA LEU A 38 -9.52 -0.21 6.64
C LEU A 38 -8.62 0.63 7.55
N ALA A 39 -9.19 1.64 8.23
CA ALA A 39 -8.45 2.42 9.22
C ALA A 39 -8.12 1.61 10.47
N GLU A 40 -9.04 0.76 10.94
CA GLU A 40 -8.79 -0.15 12.06
C GLU A 40 -7.75 -1.21 11.71
N MET A 41 -7.85 -1.82 10.52
CA MET A 41 -6.85 -2.75 10.03
C MET A 41 -5.44 -2.12 9.97
N ALA A 42 -5.33 -0.91 9.42
CA ALA A 42 -4.05 -0.19 9.37
C ALA A 42 -3.49 0.10 10.78
N ARG A 43 -4.35 0.41 11.77
CA ARG A 43 -3.93 0.62 13.17
C ARG A 43 -3.44 -0.66 13.81
N ASP A 44 -4.14 -1.77 13.62
CA ASP A 44 -3.78 -3.06 14.20
C ASP A 44 -2.49 -3.62 13.58
N LEU A 45 -2.28 -3.38 12.29
CA LEU A 45 -1.08 -3.75 11.57
C LEU A 45 0.13 -2.91 12.02
N LEU A 46 -0.03 -1.58 12.13
CA LEU A 46 1.01 -0.68 12.65
C LEU A 46 1.34 -0.93 14.13
N ALA A 47 0.38 -1.42 14.91
CA ALA A 47 0.56 -1.78 16.31
C ALA A 47 1.16 -3.20 16.49
N GLY A 48 1.41 -3.94 15.42
CA GLY A 48 1.91 -5.32 15.47
C GLY A 48 0.92 -6.32 16.11
N ARG A 49 -0.37 -5.96 16.14
CA ARG A 49 -1.45 -6.84 16.63
C ARG A 49 -1.85 -7.88 15.59
N ILE A 50 -1.71 -7.53 14.32
CA ILE A 50 -1.87 -8.42 13.16
C ILE A 50 -0.66 -8.25 12.21
N SER A 51 -0.27 -9.30 11.50
CA SER A 51 0.79 -9.25 10.47
C SER A 51 0.22 -9.06 9.06
N LEU A 52 1.05 -8.70 8.08
CA LEU A 52 0.62 -8.65 6.67
C LEU A 52 0.13 -10.01 6.18
N ARG A 53 0.75 -11.09 6.68
CA ARG A 53 0.32 -12.46 6.41
C ARG A 53 -1.08 -12.74 6.94
N ASP A 54 -1.44 -12.19 8.10
CA ASP A 54 -2.78 -12.35 8.67
C ASP A 54 -3.82 -11.57 7.86
N VAL A 55 -3.48 -10.37 7.39
CA VAL A 55 -4.33 -9.58 6.49
C VAL A 55 -4.57 -10.31 5.17
N GLY A 56 -3.51 -10.85 4.54
CA GLY A 56 -3.63 -11.60 3.29
C GLY A 56 -4.42 -12.91 3.39
N ARG A 57 -4.60 -13.44 4.61
CA ARG A 57 -5.40 -14.65 4.89
C ARG A 57 -6.78 -14.33 5.45
N SER A 58 -7.05 -13.07 5.77
CA SER A 58 -8.28 -12.66 6.43
C SER A 58 -9.44 -12.56 5.44
N SER A 59 -10.44 -13.41 5.61
CA SER A 59 -11.73 -13.29 4.92
C SER A 59 -12.51 -12.03 5.33
N ALA A 60 -12.17 -11.41 6.46
CA ALA A 60 -12.83 -10.20 6.96
C ALA A 60 -12.38 -8.92 6.25
N TYR A 61 -11.18 -8.92 5.63
CA TYR A 61 -10.63 -7.78 4.89
C TYR A 61 -10.57 -8.02 3.38
N GLY A 62 -10.72 -9.27 2.93
CA GLY A 62 -10.69 -9.65 1.52
C GLY A 62 -11.65 -8.82 0.64
N PRO A 63 -12.95 -8.74 0.95
CA PRO A 63 -13.91 -7.96 0.17
C PRO A 63 -13.56 -6.46 0.09
N GLN A 64 -13.10 -5.86 1.19
CA GLN A 64 -12.78 -4.44 1.30
C GLN A 64 -11.46 -4.10 0.59
N LEU A 65 -10.48 -5.01 0.63
CA LEU A 65 -9.25 -4.89 -0.15
C LEU A 65 -9.56 -5.00 -1.65
N VAL A 66 -10.42 -5.93 -2.05
CA VAL A 66 -10.87 -6.06 -3.45
C VAL A 66 -11.58 -4.79 -3.92
N GLU A 67 -12.44 -4.20 -3.09
CA GLU A 67 -13.10 -2.93 -3.40
C GLU A 67 -12.09 -1.77 -3.52
N ALA A 68 -11.14 -1.67 -2.60
CA ALA A 68 -10.09 -0.66 -2.64
C ALA A 68 -9.21 -0.80 -3.90
N PHE A 69 -8.83 -2.03 -4.28
CA PHE A 69 -8.11 -2.31 -5.53
C PHE A 69 -8.95 -1.99 -6.76
N SER A 70 -10.26 -2.21 -6.71
CA SER A 70 -11.16 -1.88 -7.81
C SER A 70 -11.27 -0.37 -8.01
N LYS A 71 -11.41 0.39 -6.92
CA LYS A 71 -11.38 1.86 -6.93
C LYS A 71 -10.05 2.41 -7.43
N PHE A 72 -8.94 1.82 -7.00
CA PHE A 72 -7.61 2.18 -7.48
C PHE A 72 -7.45 1.93 -8.98
N ARG A 73 -7.89 0.77 -9.49
CA ARG A 73 -7.86 0.48 -10.94
C ARG A 73 -8.73 1.44 -11.73
N GLN A 74 -9.91 1.78 -11.23
CA GLN A 74 -10.78 2.76 -11.89
C GLN A 74 -10.09 4.12 -11.98
N TRP A 75 -9.51 4.61 -10.88
CA TRP A 75 -8.72 5.84 -10.87
C TRP A 75 -7.53 5.80 -11.85
N GLN A 76 -6.85 4.65 -11.99
CA GLN A 76 -5.77 4.47 -12.98
C GLN A 76 -6.25 4.48 -14.43
N ILE A 77 -7.48 4.04 -14.69
CA ILE A 77 -8.09 4.07 -16.03
C ILE A 77 -8.54 5.49 -16.37
N ASP A 78 -9.07 6.22 -15.37
CA ASP A 78 -9.58 7.58 -15.53
C ASP A 78 -8.47 8.65 -15.56
N LEU A 79 -7.22 8.23 -15.33
CA LEU A 79 -6.03 9.06 -15.35
C LEU A 79 -5.70 9.54 -16.76
N SER A 80 -5.63 10.86 -16.95
CA SER A 80 -5.17 11.44 -18.23
C SER A 80 -3.68 11.15 -18.48
N PRO A 81 -3.21 11.18 -19.74
CA PRO A 81 -1.80 10.94 -20.07
C PRO A 81 -0.83 11.88 -19.33
N GLU A 82 -1.19 13.16 -19.20
CA GLU A 82 -0.37 14.16 -18.50
C GLU A 82 -0.29 13.90 -16.98
N GLU A 83 -1.39 13.46 -16.39
CA GLU A 83 -1.42 13.11 -14.97
C GLU A 83 -0.67 11.81 -14.68
N ARG A 84 -0.70 10.85 -15.62
CA ARG A 84 0.11 9.63 -15.57
C ARG A 84 1.60 9.96 -15.58
N GLU A 85 2.07 10.74 -16.54
CA GLU A 85 3.48 11.17 -16.61
C GLU A 85 3.92 11.93 -15.36
N ARG A 86 3.04 12.76 -14.78
CA ARG A 86 3.34 13.48 -13.53
C ARG A 86 3.51 12.52 -12.35
N ILE A 87 2.66 11.51 -12.25
CA ILE A 87 2.73 10.49 -11.19
C ILE A 87 3.96 9.63 -11.38
N GLU A 88 4.28 9.22 -12.60
CA GLU A 88 5.50 8.47 -12.92
C GLU A 88 6.75 9.26 -12.54
N ARG A 89 6.84 10.53 -12.92
CA ARG A 89 7.94 11.42 -12.49
C ARG A 89 8.04 11.56 -10.97
N GLN A 90 6.91 11.81 -10.29
CA GLN A 90 6.90 11.91 -8.83
C GLN A 90 7.35 10.60 -8.17
N THR A 91 7.00 9.47 -8.77
CA THR A 91 7.35 8.14 -8.28
C THR A 91 8.84 7.87 -8.49
N GLU A 92 9.40 8.21 -9.66
CA GLU A 92 10.84 8.15 -9.94
C GLU A 92 11.64 9.05 -9.01
N GLU A 93 11.17 10.28 -8.76
CA GLU A 93 11.80 11.24 -7.87
C GLU A 93 11.78 10.78 -6.39
N GLN A 94 10.68 10.17 -5.94
CA GLN A 94 10.54 9.69 -4.55
C GLN A 94 11.21 8.34 -4.31
N PHE A 95 11.11 7.41 -5.25
CA PHE A 95 11.43 5.99 -5.04
C PHE A 95 12.58 5.47 -5.90
N GLY A 96 12.97 6.18 -6.96
CA GLY A 96 13.94 5.70 -7.96
C GLY A 96 13.47 4.43 -8.68
N ASP A 97 14.41 3.71 -9.29
CA ASP A 97 14.22 2.48 -10.10
C ASP A 97 13.46 1.33 -9.41
N ALA A 98 13.10 1.48 -8.13
CA ALA A 98 12.37 0.49 -7.34
C ALA A 98 10.85 0.48 -7.57
N ALA A 99 10.31 1.46 -8.30
CA ALA A 99 8.88 1.64 -8.51
C ALA A 99 8.41 1.45 -9.95
N ALA A 100 9.31 1.15 -10.89
CA ALA A 100 8.91 0.72 -12.22
C ALA A 100 8.21 -0.63 -12.10
N PRO A 101 6.90 -0.75 -12.42
CA PRO A 101 6.33 -2.06 -12.62
C PRO A 101 7.04 -2.65 -13.84
N ASP A 102 7.71 -3.80 -13.66
CA ASP A 102 8.17 -4.63 -14.76
C ASP A 102 6.95 -4.92 -15.66
N HIS A 103 6.76 -4.09 -16.69
CA HIS A 103 5.98 -4.45 -17.86
C HIS A 103 6.83 -5.46 -18.64
N GLN A 104 6.94 -6.67 -18.11
CA GLN A 104 7.28 -7.81 -18.94
C GLN A 104 6.04 -8.19 -19.75
N VAL A 105 6.20 -7.88 -21.03
CA VAL A 105 5.40 -8.19 -22.23
C VAL A 105 4.83 -9.60 -22.25
#